data_AF-A0A9P8HRL9-F1
#
_entry.id   AF-A0A9P8HRL9-F1
#
_cell.length_a   1.000
_cell.length_b   1.000
_cell.length_c   1.000
_cell.angle_alpha   90.00
_cell.angle_beta   90.00
_cell.angle_gamma   90.00
#
_symmetry.space_group_name_H-M   'P 1'
#
loop_
_entity.id
_entity.type
_entity.pdbx_description
1 polymer ?
#
loop_
_entity_poly.entity_id
_entity_poly.type
_entity_poly.pdbx_seq_one_letter_code
_entity_poly.pdbx_strand_id
1 'polypeptide(L)'
;MDDRSRNSSEAQAHATNIDHTLKELQRKVREYEAQLNELRSAELEAPSTAAGQAQLLKAAFDEVTNSEPFLPFPGSVLPALLALRKTHQTIQESKAFLASQTESTEREQRQLKQDEAALKDHQLLNEALKQRIESLRTEVESGTNTQPEEEARKRIEELRRKKQGYNKETSKLMKALNRFIDDHLAVMLAAEALGGPVVGDLMDIDAQDLAAGFNAQGKLKKPKGEINKDKSQRRIDEIWGPSDGDEGGSGKKAKPRDAASAAGTEMRQLTEELLNRLVEAKGSSSDAYVKLPHETAAARFLIRSKVAQFHPRDATKIRLVDFGRELDD
;
A
#
# COMPACT_ATOMS: atom_id res chain seq x y z
N MET A 1 -39.36 -40.67 -27.99
CA MET A 1 -38.63 -41.71 -27.22
C MET A 1 -37.56 -42.37 -28.07
N ASP A 2 -37.66 -42.31 -29.40
CA ASP A 2 -36.79 -43.04 -30.33
C ASP A 2 -35.36 -42.48 -30.48
N ASP A 3 -35.15 -41.16 -30.31
CA ASP A 3 -33.81 -40.55 -30.45
C ASP A 3 -32.82 -41.00 -29.37
N ARG A 4 -33.29 -41.30 -28.15
CA ARG A 4 -32.41 -41.79 -27.07
C ARG A 4 -31.91 -43.21 -27.34
N SER A 5 -32.74 -44.06 -27.95
CA SER A 5 -32.38 -45.44 -28.30
C SER A 5 -31.42 -45.50 -29.50
N ARG A 6 -31.54 -44.56 -30.45
CA ARG A 6 -30.61 -44.44 -31.58
C ARG A 6 -29.24 -43.97 -31.11
N ASN A 7 -29.19 -42.94 -30.27
CA ASN A 7 -27.93 -42.43 -29.71
C ASN A 7 -27.17 -43.49 -28.89
N SER A 8 -27.86 -44.35 -28.14
CA SER A 8 -27.21 -45.44 -27.41
C SER A 8 -26.63 -46.52 -28.35
N SER A 9 -27.33 -46.83 -29.45
CA SER A 9 -26.87 -47.80 -30.44
C SER A 9 -25.65 -47.29 -31.21
N GLU A 10 -25.65 -46.01 -31.60
CA GLU A 10 -24.52 -45.38 -32.29
C GLU A 10 -23.29 -45.25 -31.38
N ALA A 11 -23.49 -44.89 -30.11
CA ALA A 11 -22.41 -44.84 -29.12
C ALA A 11 -21.79 -46.23 -28.89
N GLN A 12 -22.61 -47.29 -28.88
CA GLN A 12 -22.14 -48.66 -28.70
C GLN A 12 -21.38 -49.17 -29.94
N ALA A 13 -21.87 -48.88 -31.15
CA ALA A 13 -21.16 -49.17 -32.40
C ALA A 13 -19.82 -48.40 -32.51
N HIS A 14 -19.80 -47.15 -32.06
CA HIS A 14 -18.58 -46.35 -32.00
C HIS A 14 -17.56 -46.95 -31.01
N ALA A 15 -18.00 -47.38 -29.83
CA ALA A 15 -17.13 -48.04 -28.85
C ALA A 15 -16.51 -49.35 -29.39
N THR A 16 -17.31 -50.18 -30.06
CA THR A 16 -16.78 -51.41 -30.68
C THR A 16 -15.75 -51.11 -31.78
N ASN A 17 -15.95 -50.04 -32.55
CA ASN A 17 -15.01 -49.63 -33.58
C ASN A 17 -13.70 -49.09 -32.97
N ILE A 18 -13.77 -48.35 -31.85
CA ILE A 18 -12.57 -47.95 -31.09
C ILE A 18 -11.78 -49.19 -30.67
N ASP A 19 -12.43 -50.16 -30.06
CA ASP A 19 -11.75 -51.37 -29.57
C ASP A 19 -11.09 -52.16 -30.72
N HIS A 20 -11.74 -52.22 -31.89
CA HIS A 20 -11.18 -52.87 -33.06
C HIS A 20 -9.94 -52.13 -33.58
N THR A 21 -10.02 -50.81 -33.73
CA THR A 21 -8.87 -49.98 -34.16
C THR A 21 -7.69 -50.06 -33.17
N LEU A 22 -7.97 -50.11 -31.87
CA LEU A 22 -6.95 -50.21 -30.84
C LEU A 22 -6.23 -51.55 -30.90
N LYS A 23 -6.97 -52.65 -31.05
CA LYS A 23 -6.38 -53.99 -31.22
C LYS A 23 -5.55 -54.11 -32.49
N GLU A 24 -6.03 -53.53 -33.60
CA GLU A 24 -5.30 -53.50 -34.86
C GLU A 24 -3.98 -52.75 -34.72
N LEU A 25 -4.01 -51.53 -34.16
CA LEU A 25 -2.81 -50.71 -33.95
C LEU A 25 -1.83 -51.41 -33.00
N GLN A 26 -2.30 -51.99 -31.89
CA GLN A 26 -1.43 -52.74 -30.98
C GLN A 26 -0.78 -53.94 -31.64
N ARG A 27 -1.53 -54.68 -32.47
CA ARG A 27 -0.98 -55.78 -33.25
C ARG A 27 0.11 -55.28 -34.21
N LYS A 28 -0.14 -54.20 -34.93
CA LYS A 28 0.82 -53.62 -35.88
C LYS A 28 2.08 -53.11 -35.19
N VAL A 29 1.95 -52.43 -34.04
CA VAL A 29 3.10 -52.01 -33.23
C VAL A 29 3.94 -53.22 -32.82
N ARG A 30 3.31 -54.30 -32.34
CA ARG A 30 4.05 -55.52 -31.97
C ARG A 30 4.72 -56.20 -33.16
N GLU A 31 4.07 -56.24 -34.33
CA GLU A 31 4.64 -56.76 -35.57
C GLU A 31 5.90 -55.97 -35.95
N TYR A 32 5.82 -54.64 -35.96
CA TYR A 32 6.97 -53.79 -36.26
C TYR A 32 8.06 -53.87 -35.20
N GLU A 33 7.71 -53.92 -33.91
CA GLU A 33 8.68 -54.12 -32.82
C GLU A 33 9.41 -55.46 -32.94
N ALA A 34 8.71 -56.53 -33.32
CA ALA A 34 9.32 -57.84 -33.57
C ALA A 34 10.29 -57.79 -34.76
N GLN A 35 9.89 -57.18 -35.88
CA GLN A 35 10.77 -56.98 -37.04
C GLN A 35 12.00 -56.13 -36.70
N LEU A 36 11.81 -55.08 -35.90
CA LEU A 36 12.89 -54.20 -35.47
C LEU A 36 13.86 -54.94 -34.53
N ASN A 37 13.36 -55.81 -33.66
CA ASN A 37 14.19 -56.66 -32.81
C ASN A 37 14.94 -57.73 -33.61
N GLU A 38 14.32 -58.31 -34.63
CA GLU A 38 14.98 -59.24 -35.56
C GLU A 38 16.13 -58.54 -36.30
N LEU A 39 15.87 -57.35 -36.86
CA LEU A 39 16.89 -56.53 -37.53
C LEU A 39 18.01 -56.06 -36.58
N ARG A 40 17.72 -55.82 -35.30
CA ARG A 40 18.74 -55.51 -34.29
C ARG A 40 19.59 -56.72 -33.92
N SER A 41 19.01 -57.92 -33.99
CA SER A 41 19.72 -59.17 -33.71
C SER A 41 20.55 -59.66 -34.91
N ALA A 42 20.15 -59.28 -36.12
CA ALA A 42 20.95 -59.42 -37.32
C ALA A 42 21.99 -58.27 -37.36
N GLU A 43 23.20 -58.51 -36.86
CA GLU A 43 24.32 -57.55 -37.00
C GLU A 43 24.59 -57.26 -38.49
N LEU A 44 24.03 -56.16 -38.98
CA LEU A 44 24.23 -55.66 -40.34
C LEU A 44 25.46 -54.75 -40.34
N GLU A 45 26.44 -55.04 -41.19
CA GLU A 45 27.63 -54.22 -41.36
C GLU A 45 27.25 -52.84 -41.94
N ALA A 46 27.39 -51.80 -41.12
CA ALA A 46 27.19 -50.43 -41.58
C ALA A 46 28.41 -49.95 -42.38
N PRO A 47 28.23 -49.26 -43.53
CA PRO A 47 29.34 -48.72 -44.29
C PRO A 47 30.11 -47.67 -43.46
N SER A 48 31.44 -47.80 -43.40
CA SER A 48 32.32 -46.96 -42.57
C SER A 48 32.57 -45.55 -43.13
N THR A 49 32.27 -45.34 -44.41
CA THR A 49 32.51 -44.06 -45.12
C THR A 49 31.27 -43.17 -45.09
N ALA A 50 31.43 -41.88 -44.74
CA ALA A 50 30.33 -40.91 -44.67
C ALA A 50 29.53 -40.78 -45.99
N ALA A 51 30.20 -40.83 -47.15
CA ALA A 51 29.54 -40.81 -48.45
C ALA A 51 28.69 -42.07 -48.71
N GLY A 52 29.13 -43.24 -48.23
CA GLY A 52 28.37 -44.48 -48.34
C GLY A 52 27.14 -44.49 -47.44
N GLN A 53 27.24 -43.92 -46.23
CA GLN A 53 26.11 -43.76 -45.32
C GLN A 53 25.03 -42.83 -45.89
N ALA A 54 25.42 -41.72 -46.52
CA ALA A 54 24.48 -40.79 -47.15
C ALA A 54 23.75 -41.42 -48.34
N GLN A 55 24.44 -42.23 -49.15
CA GLN A 55 23.82 -42.97 -50.27
C GLN A 55 22.86 -44.05 -49.78
N LEU A 56 23.23 -44.78 -48.72
CA LEU A 56 22.36 -45.77 -48.08
C LEU A 56 21.11 -45.12 -47.49
N LEU A 57 21.25 -44.00 -46.77
CA LEU A 57 20.12 -43.25 -46.23
C LEU A 57 19.22 -42.73 -47.34
N LYS A 58 19.79 -42.20 -48.42
CA LYS A 58 19.00 -41.76 -49.58
C LYS A 58 18.19 -42.93 -50.17
N ALA A 59 18.84 -44.07 -50.41
CA ALA A 59 18.16 -45.26 -50.93
C ALA A 59 17.05 -45.74 -49.98
N ALA A 60 17.29 -45.73 -48.67
CA ALA A 60 16.29 -46.10 -47.66
C ALA A 60 15.11 -45.10 -47.61
N PHE A 61 15.37 -43.79 -47.70
CA PHE A 61 14.29 -42.79 -47.79
C PHE A 61 13.50 -42.93 -49.10
N ASP A 62 14.17 -43.17 -50.22
CA ASP A 62 13.53 -43.43 -51.50
C ASP A 62 12.67 -44.72 -51.40
N GLU A 63 13.13 -45.76 -50.73
CA GLU A 63 12.35 -46.99 -50.51
C GLU A 63 11.14 -46.76 -49.59
N VAL A 64 11.31 -46.04 -48.48
CA VAL A 64 10.21 -45.71 -47.55
C VAL A 64 9.16 -44.82 -48.22
N THR A 65 9.57 -43.84 -49.01
CA THR A 65 8.62 -42.96 -49.73
C THR A 65 7.84 -43.69 -50.83
N ASN A 66 8.44 -44.72 -51.45
CA ASN A 66 7.77 -45.57 -52.45
C ASN A 66 6.96 -46.72 -51.82
N SER A 67 7.15 -47.01 -50.54
CA SER A 67 6.38 -48.02 -49.82
C SER A 67 4.94 -47.56 -49.56
N GLU A 68 3.99 -48.50 -49.62
CA GLU A 68 2.59 -48.17 -49.39
C GLU A 68 2.36 -47.79 -47.91
N PRO A 69 1.81 -46.60 -47.63
CA PRO A 69 1.58 -46.17 -46.26
C PRO A 69 0.51 -47.03 -45.60
N PHE A 70 0.62 -47.22 -44.28
CA PHE A 70 -0.41 -47.91 -43.53
C PHE A 70 -1.75 -47.17 -43.62
N LEU A 71 -2.73 -47.80 -44.27
CA LEU A 71 -4.12 -47.36 -44.29
C LEU A 71 -4.93 -48.21 -43.30
N PRO A 72 -5.67 -47.58 -42.37
CA PRO A 72 -6.53 -48.30 -41.46
C PRO A 72 -7.74 -48.90 -42.21
N PHE A 73 -8.37 -49.92 -41.64
CA PHE A 73 -9.53 -50.56 -42.25
C PHE A 73 -10.71 -49.57 -42.50
N PRO A 74 -11.55 -49.82 -43.53
CA PRO A 74 -12.72 -48.98 -43.81
C PRO A 74 -13.73 -49.05 -42.67
N GLY A 75 -13.96 -47.91 -42.00
CA GLY A 75 -14.76 -47.83 -40.76
C GLY A 75 -13.94 -47.56 -39.51
N SER A 76 -12.61 -47.46 -39.63
CA SER A 76 -11.74 -47.02 -38.55
C SER A 76 -12.05 -45.59 -38.10
N VAL A 77 -12.16 -45.41 -36.79
CA VAL A 77 -12.35 -44.10 -36.13
C VAL A 77 -11.05 -43.30 -36.00
N LEU A 78 -9.90 -43.88 -36.37
CA LEU A 78 -8.58 -43.28 -36.18
C LEU A 78 -8.42 -41.91 -36.87
N PRO A 79 -8.80 -41.72 -38.15
CA PRO A 79 -8.69 -40.41 -38.80
C PRO A 79 -9.53 -39.33 -38.10
N ALA A 80 -10.73 -39.68 -37.64
CA ALA A 80 -11.62 -38.78 -36.92
C ALA A 80 -11.05 -38.39 -35.54
N LEU A 81 -10.53 -39.37 -34.79
CA LEU A 81 -9.88 -39.12 -33.49
C LEU A 81 -8.61 -38.28 -33.64
N LEU A 82 -7.81 -38.52 -34.68
CA LEU A 82 -6.62 -37.74 -34.96
C LEU A 82 -6.99 -36.31 -35.34
N ALA A 83 -7.98 -36.12 -36.21
CA ALA A 83 -8.50 -34.81 -36.56
C ALA A 83 -9.01 -34.07 -35.32
N LEU A 84 -9.76 -34.73 -34.44
CA LEU A 84 -10.26 -34.16 -33.20
C LEU A 84 -9.13 -33.78 -32.24
N ARG A 85 -8.14 -34.66 -32.05
CA ARG A 85 -6.97 -34.36 -31.20
C ARG A 85 -6.16 -33.19 -31.76
N LYS A 86 -5.93 -33.17 -33.08
CA LYS A 86 -5.15 -32.12 -33.74
C LYS A 86 -5.87 -30.78 -33.70
N THR A 87 -7.17 -30.75 -34.00
CA THR A 87 -7.98 -29.53 -33.87
C THR A 87 -8.04 -29.03 -32.44
N HIS A 88 -8.18 -29.92 -31.46
CA HIS A 88 -8.13 -29.53 -30.05
C HIS A 88 -6.76 -28.95 -29.66
N GLN A 89 -5.67 -29.59 -30.10
CA GLN A 89 -4.31 -29.09 -29.88
C GLN A 89 -4.12 -27.70 -30.51
N THR A 90 -4.51 -27.50 -31.77
CA THR A 90 -4.38 -26.20 -32.44
C THR A 90 -5.24 -25.11 -31.79
N ILE A 91 -6.42 -25.45 -31.28
CA ILE A 91 -7.25 -24.53 -30.50
C ILE A 91 -6.54 -24.11 -29.21
N GLN A 92 -5.92 -25.06 -28.49
CA GLN A 92 -5.19 -24.76 -27.27
C GLN A 92 -3.95 -23.89 -27.54
N GLU A 93 -3.15 -24.24 -28.55
CA GLU A 93 -1.98 -23.48 -28.97
C GLU A 93 -2.36 -22.07 -29.44
N SER A 94 -3.43 -21.94 -30.23
CA SER A 94 -3.94 -20.64 -30.69
C SER A 94 -4.41 -19.77 -29.52
N LYS A 95 -5.10 -20.35 -28.53
CA LYS A 95 -5.51 -19.62 -27.31
C LYS A 95 -4.30 -19.14 -26.51
N ALA A 96 -3.29 -19.98 -26.33
CA ALA A 96 -2.06 -19.60 -25.64
C ALA A 96 -1.31 -18.49 -26.39
N PHE A 97 -1.25 -18.58 -27.72
CA PHE A 97 -0.65 -17.55 -28.57
C PHE A 97 -1.41 -16.22 -28.44
N LEU A 98 -2.75 -16.23 -28.56
CA LEU A 98 -3.58 -15.04 -28.39
C LEU A 98 -3.36 -14.39 -27.02
N ALA A 99 -3.29 -15.18 -25.95
CA ALA A 99 -3.02 -14.64 -24.61
C ALA A 99 -1.66 -13.92 -24.54
N SER A 100 -0.61 -14.53 -25.11
CA SER A 100 0.72 -13.89 -25.16
C SER A 100 0.73 -12.62 -26.02
N GLN A 101 -0.01 -12.62 -27.13
CA GLN A 101 -0.12 -11.47 -28.02
C GLN A 101 -0.96 -10.34 -27.41
N THR A 102 -2.01 -10.66 -26.65
CA THR A 102 -2.79 -9.63 -25.94
C THR A 102 -1.91 -8.89 -24.94
N GLU A 103 -1.02 -9.57 -24.25
CA GLU A 103 -0.11 -8.91 -23.30
C GLU A 103 0.90 -8.00 -23.99
N SER A 104 1.49 -8.42 -25.13
CA SER A 104 2.40 -7.56 -25.90
C SER A 104 1.68 -6.33 -26.45
N THR A 105 0.49 -6.50 -27.02
CA THR A 105 -0.31 -5.38 -27.56
C THR A 105 -0.73 -4.40 -26.47
N GLU A 106 -1.09 -4.88 -25.27
CA GLU A 106 -1.39 -3.99 -24.15
C GLU A 106 -0.16 -3.21 -23.69
N ARG A 107 1.01 -3.84 -23.66
CA ARG A 107 2.27 -3.15 -23.32
C ARG A 107 2.61 -2.07 -24.33
N GLU A 108 2.50 -2.37 -25.63
CA GLU A 108 2.72 -1.41 -26.71
C GLU A 108 1.70 -0.25 -26.66
N GLN A 109 0.42 -0.54 -26.40
CA GLN A 109 -0.59 0.51 -26.23
C GLN A 109 -0.31 1.41 -25.02
N ARG A 110 0.20 0.85 -23.92
CA ARG A 110 0.59 1.64 -22.74
C ARG A 110 1.79 2.53 -23.05
N GLN A 111 2.80 2.01 -23.76
CA GLN A 111 3.95 2.79 -24.21
C GLN A 111 3.53 3.93 -25.14
N LEU A 112 2.69 3.64 -26.14
CA LEU A 112 2.17 4.65 -27.06
C LEU A 112 1.44 5.78 -26.33
N LYS A 113 0.61 5.46 -25.33
CA LYS A 113 -0.06 6.49 -24.51
C LYS A 113 0.91 7.34 -23.70
N GLN A 114 1.98 6.75 -23.18
CA GLN A 114 3.03 7.47 -22.46
C GLN A 114 3.78 8.41 -23.39
N ASP A 115 4.14 7.93 -24.58
CA ASP A 115 4.84 8.73 -25.59
C ASP A 115 3.97 9.86 -26.12
N GLU A 116 2.66 9.65 -26.30
CA GLU A 116 1.71 10.70 -26.65
C GLU A 116 1.57 11.78 -25.56
N ALA A 117 1.57 11.37 -24.28
CA ALA A 117 1.55 12.31 -23.16
C ALA A 117 2.85 13.13 -23.11
N ALA A 118 4.01 12.45 -23.22
CA ALA A 118 5.31 13.12 -23.27
C ALA A 118 5.41 14.09 -24.45
N LEU A 119 4.89 13.72 -25.62
CA LEU A 119 4.86 14.61 -26.78
C LEU A 119 4.03 15.87 -26.52
N LYS A 120 2.87 15.74 -25.88
CA LYS A 120 2.03 16.90 -25.50
C LYS A 120 2.76 17.81 -24.52
N ASP A 121 3.40 17.24 -23.51
CA ASP A 121 4.18 18.00 -22.53
C ASP A 121 5.34 18.75 -23.21
N HIS A 122 6.03 18.09 -24.14
CA HIS A 122 7.07 18.74 -24.94
C HIS A 122 6.53 19.87 -25.83
N GLN A 123 5.32 19.72 -26.39
CA GLN A 123 4.67 20.78 -27.17
C GLN A 123 4.32 21.98 -26.29
N LEU A 124 3.73 21.75 -25.13
CA LEU A 124 3.41 22.81 -24.16
C LEU A 124 4.67 23.52 -23.67
N LEU A 125 5.73 22.77 -23.36
CA LEU A 125 7.02 23.34 -22.97
C LEU A 125 7.60 24.19 -24.11
N ASN A 126 7.55 23.70 -25.35
CA ASN A 126 8.04 24.43 -26.51
C ASN A 126 7.25 25.73 -26.73
N GLU A 127 5.92 25.70 -26.57
CA GLU A 127 5.08 26.88 -26.63
C GLU A 127 5.42 27.89 -25.51
N ALA A 128 5.55 27.42 -24.27
CA ALA A 128 5.93 28.27 -23.13
C ALA A 128 7.33 28.88 -23.32
N LEU A 129 8.29 28.12 -23.84
CA LEU A 129 9.62 28.64 -24.16
C LEU A 129 9.58 29.67 -25.29
N LYS A 130 8.78 29.45 -26.35
CA LYS A 130 8.59 30.44 -27.40
C LYS A 130 8.00 31.73 -26.85
N GLN A 131 6.94 31.65 -26.04
CA GLN A 131 6.35 32.80 -25.37
C GLN A 131 7.36 33.52 -24.48
N ARG A 132 8.21 32.79 -23.74
CA ARG A 132 9.26 33.39 -22.91
C ARG A 132 10.35 34.06 -23.74
N ILE A 133 10.76 33.45 -24.86
CA ILE A 133 11.74 34.06 -25.78
C ILE A 133 11.15 35.34 -26.37
N GLU A 134 9.88 35.33 -26.77
CA GLU A 134 9.17 36.52 -27.25
C GLU A 134 9.09 37.59 -26.16
N SER A 135 8.71 37.24 -24.93
CA SER A 135 8.67 38.19 -23.82
C SER A 135 10.04 38.80 -23.55
N LEU A 136 11.10 37.97 -23.53
CA LEU A 136 12.48 38.44 -23.33
C LEU A 136 12.94 39.33 -24.48
N ARG A 137 12.58 39.02 -25.73
CA ARG A 137 12.87 39.90 -26.87
C ARG A 137 12.17 41.24 -26.72
N THR A 138 10.88 41.25 -26.38
CA THR A 138 10.14 42.50 -26.14
C THR A 138 10.70 43.29 -24.95
N GLU A 139 11.16 42.62 -23.91
CA GLU A 139 11.80 43.26 -22.74
C GLU A 139 13.11 43.93 -23.13
N VAL A 140 13.98 43.21 -23.86
CA VAL A 140 15.22 43.76 -24.43
C VAL A 140 14.95 44.92 -25.38
N GLU A 141 13.97 44.79 -26.28
CA GLU A 141 13.57 45.84 -27.23
C GLU A 141 12.94 47.06 -26.54
N SER A 142 12.21 46.85 -25.44
CA SER A 142 11.62 47.92 -24.63
C SER A 142 12.64 48.75 -23.85
N GLY A 143 13.92 48.35 -23.87
CA GLY A 143 15.00 49.09 -23.21
C GLY A 143 14.88 49.10 -21.68
N THR A 144 14.07 48.21 -21.10
CA THR A 144 14.05 47.97 -19.65
C THR A 144 15.29 47.20 -19.26
N ASN A 145 16.42 47.90 -19.28
CA ASN A 145 17.72 47.40 -18.82
C ASN A 145 17.71 47.37 -17.28
N THR A 146 16.72 46.74 -16.66
CA THR A 146 16.81 46.39 -15.24
C THR A 146 17.92 45.36 -15.14
N GLN A 147 19.01 45.76 -14.50
CA GLN A 147 20.15 44.89 -14.31
C GLN A 147 19.62 43.60 -13.64
N PRO A 148 19.99 42.39 -14.10
CA PRO A 148 19.47 41.14 -13.55
C PRO A 148 19.70 41.01 -12.03
N GLU A 149 20.68 41.74 -11.50
CA GLU A 149 20.92 41.90 -10.06
C GLU A 149 19.78 42.63 -9.32
N GLU A 150 19.15 43.64 -9.92
CA GLU A 150 18.04 44.38 -9.32
C GLU A 150 16.75 43.54 -9.28
N GLU A 151 16.49 42.72 -10.29
CA GLU A 151 15.37 41.79 -10.29
C GLU A 151 15.57 40.66 -9.27
N ALA A 152 16.77 40.11 -9.17
CA ALA A 152 17.11 39.14 -8.15
C ALA A 152 16.90 39.73 -6.74
N ARG A 153 17.31 40.98 -6.51
CA ARG A 153 17.06 41.69 -5.25
C ARG A 153 15.57 41.87 -4.97
N LYS A 154 14.76 42.29 -5.95
CA LYS A 154 13.30 42.41 -5.82
C LYS A 154 12.65 41.07 -5.45
N ARG A 155 13.04 39.98 -6.10
CA ARG A 155 12.54 38.63 -5.77
C ARG A 155 12.94 38.19 -4.36
N ILE A 156 14.17 38.46 -3.94
CA ILE A 156 14.62 38.17 -2.58
C ILE A 156 13.81 38.98 -1.56
N GLU A 157 13.52 40.25 -1.84
CA GLU A 157 12.69 41.09 -0.98
C GLU A 157 11.25 40.60 -0.92
N GLU A 158 10.66 40.17 -2.03
CA GLU A 158 9.33 39.56 -2.06
C GLU A 158 9.28 38.27 -1.24
N LEU A 159 10.25 37.38 -1.38
CA LEU A 159 10.35 36.16 -0.58
C LEU A 159 10.54 36.50 0.92
N ARG A 160 11.33 37.51 1.25
CA ARG A 160 11.47 38.00 2.63
C ARG A 160 10.15 38.56 3.17
N ARG A 161 9.39 39.30 2.37
CA ARG A 161 8.06 39.81 2.75
C ARG A 161 7.07 38.66 2.97
N LYS A 162 7.03 37.66 2.08
CA LYS A 162 6.21 36.46 2.24
C LYS A 162 6.59 35.70 3.51
N LYS A 163 7.87 35.46 3.75
CA LYS A 163 8.37 34.84 5.01
C LYS A 163 7.92 35.62 6.25
N GLN A 164 8.01 36.95 6.22
CA GLN A 164 7.53 37.79 7.33
C GLN A 164 6.01 37.71 7.49
N GLY A 165 5.25 37.59 6.40
CA GLY A 165 3.80 37.35 6.41
C GLY A 165 3.47 36.04 7.13
N TYR A 166 4.05 34.93 6.69
CA TYR A 166 3.86 33.62 7.32
C TYR A 166 4.27 33.62 8.78
N ASN A 167 5.43 34.19 9.14
CA ASN A 167 5.85 34.29 10.54
C ASN A 167 4.83 35.05 11.41
N LYS A 168 4.23 36.13 10.88
CA LYS A 168 3.19 36.89 11.59
C LYS A 168 1.92 36.05 11.76
N GLU A 169 1.47 35.35 10.73
CA GLU A 169 0.29 34.48 10.79
C GLU A 169 0.50 33.32 11.76
N THR A 170 1.64 32.62 11.69
CA THR A 170 2.01 31.56 12.64
C THR A 170 2.04 32.10 14.07
N SER A 171 2.58 33.30 14.31
CA SER A 171 2.59 33.89 15.65
C SER A 171 1.18 34.23 16.18
N LYS A 172 0.26 34.62 15.30
CA LYS A 172 -1.15 34.87 15.66
C LYS A 172 -1.86 33.56 15.96
N LEU A 173 -1.66 32.55 15.13
CA LEU A 173 -2.24 31.21 15.31
C LEU A 173 -1.76 30.56 16.61
N MET A 174 -0.45 30.62 16.90
CA MET A 174 0.10 30.06 18.14
C MET A 174 -0.45 30.76 19.39
N LYS A 175 -0.65 32.08 19.33
CA LYS A 175 -1.32 32.83 20.42
C LYS A 175 -2.79 32.43 20.59
N ALA A 176 -3.51 32.24 19.50
CA ALA A 176 -4.90 31.78 19.54
C ALA A 176 -5.02 30.36 20.09
N LEU A 177 -4.12 29.45 19.69
CA LEU A 177 -4.03 28.09 20.21
C LEU A 177 -3.74 28.09 21.72
N ASN A 178 -2.75 28.87 22.18
CA ASN A 178 -2.43 28.96 23.59
C ASN A 178 -3.61 29.50 24.42
N ARG A 179 -4.35 30.48 23.91
CA ARG A 179 -5.58 30.97 24.58
C ARG A 179 -6.65 29.89 24.65
N PHE A 180 -6.88 29.17 23.55
CA PHE A 180 -7.83 28.06 23.53
C PHE A 180 -7.46 26.96 24.54
N ILE A 181 -6.16 26.65 24.65
CA ILE A 181 -5.67 25.68 25.63
C ILE A 181 -5.94 26.18 27.05
N ASP A 182 -5.57 27.41 27.37
CA ASP A 182 -5.70 27.94 28.74
C ASP A 182 -7.17 28.15 29.15
N ASP A 183 -8.03 28.60 28.23
CA ASP A 183 -9.43 28.96 28.54
C ASP A 183 -10.37 27.74 28.56
N HIS A 184 -10.20 26.77 27.65
CA HIS A 184 -11.15 25.67 27.47
C HIS A 184 -10.50 24.30 27.75
N LEU A 185 -9.38 24.01 27.09
CA LEU A 185 -8.82 22.66 27.08
C LEU A 185 -8.19 22.27 28.42
N ALA A 186 -7.57 23.21 29.12
CA ALA A 186 -6.89 23.01 30.39
C ALA A 186 -7.81 22.44 31.48
N VAL A 187 -9.03 23.00 31.60
CA VAL A 187 -10.03 22.54 32.59
C VAL A 187 -10.56 21.17 32.23
N MET A 188 -10.83 20.93 30.94
CA MET A 188 -11.32 19.62 30.46
C MET A 188 -10.27 18.52 30.61
N LEU A 189 -9.00 18.79 30.25
CA LEU A 189 -7.90 17.84 30.40
C LEU A 189 -7.65 17.49 31.88
N ALA A 190 -7.73 18.48 32.77
CA ALA A 190 -7.61 18.23 34.20
C ALA A 190 -8.77 17.37 34.73
N ALA A 191 -9.99 17.54 34.19
CA ALA A 191 -11.11 16.66 34.53
C ALA A 191 -10.85 15.21 34.07
N GLU A 192 -10.37 14.99 32.83
CA GLU A 192 -10.02 13.65 32.33
C GLU A 192 -8.92 13.00 33.19
N ALA A 193 -7.87 13.74 33.55
CA ALA A 193 -6.79 13.26 34.40
C ALA A 193 -7.26 12.82 35.80
N LEU A 194 -8.29 13.49 36.34
CA LEU A 194 -8.92 13.15 37.61
C LEU A 194 -9.98 12.03 37.50
N GLY A 195 -10.11 11.37 36.34
CA GLY A 195 -11.09 10.32 36.08
C GLY A 195 -12.50 10.83 35.81
N GLY A 196 -12.62 12.10 35.42
CA GLY A 196 -13.83 12.75 34.96
C GLY A 196 -14.19 12.41 33.51
N PRO A 197 -15.18 13.10 32.95
CA PRO A 197 -15.61 12.90 31.57
C PRO A 197 -14.45 13.13 30.59
N VAL A 198 -14.48 12.41 29.47
CA VAL A 198 -13.49 12.51 28.41
C VAL A 198 -13.60 13.88 27.73
N VAL A 199 -12.46 14.49 27.40
CA VAL A 199 -12.45 15.79 26.70
C VAL A 199 -13.23 15.70 25.38
N GLY A 200 -14.32 16.45 25.28
CA GLY A 200 -15.24 16.49 24.13
C GLY A 200 -16.64 15.91 24.37
N ASP A 201 -16.86 15.13 25.44
CA ASP A 201 -18.19 14.52 25.73
C ASP A 201 -19.15 15.48 26.46
N LEU A 202 -18.61 16.45 27.21
CA LEU A 202 -19.37 17.51 27.86
C LEU A 202 -18.81 18.87 27.38
N MET A 203 -19.71 19.76 26.94
CA MET A 203 -19.33 21.01 26.28
C MET A 203 -18.77 22.05 27.25
N ASP A 204 -19.24 22.08 28.50
CA ASP A 204 -18.83 23.08 29.49
C ASP A 204 -18.59 22.41 30.85
N ILE A 205 -17.33 22.36 31.30
CA ILE A 205 -16.94 21.93 32.65
C ILE A 205 -16.32 23.12 33.34
N ASP A 206 -16.95 23.61 34.41
CA ASP A 206 -16.44 24.75 35.15
C ASP A 206 -15.38 24.33 36.19
N ALA A 207 -14.53 25.27 36.59
CA ALA A 207 -13.54 25.05 37.66
C ALA A 207 -14.19 24.65 39.00
N GLN A 208 -15.49 24.92 39.19
CA GLN A 208 -16.27 24.50 40.36
C GLN A 208 -16.64 23.01 40.30
N ASP A 209 -16.92 22.48 39.10
CA ASP A 209 -17.22 21.06 38.87
C ASP A 209 -15.98 20.18 39.06
N LEU A 210 -14.81 20.70 38.67
CA LEU A 210 -13.51 20.08 38.94
C LEU A 210 -13.24 19.94 40.45
N ALA A 211 -13.72 20.90 41.25
CA ALA A 211 -13.57 20.90 42.71
C ALA A 211 -14.47 19.87 43.41
N ALA A 212 -15.65 19.60 42.86
CA ALA A 212 -16.61 18.63 43.38
C ALA A 212 -16.13 17.18 43.21
N GLY A 213 -15.26 16.94 42.22
CA GLY A 213 -14.64 15.66 41.92
C GLY A 213 -15.59 14.68 41.24
N PHE A 214 -15.04 13.81 40.41
CA PHE A 214 -15.79 12.84 39.62
C PHE A 214 -15.72 11.44 40.25
N ASN A 215 -16.70 10.59 39.94
CA ASN A 215 -16.63 9.16 40.25
C ASN A 215 -15.89 8.40 39.14
N ALA A 216 -15.50 7.15 39.37
CA ALA A 216 -14.82 6.30 38.36
C ALA A 216 -15.64 6.01 37.09
N GLN A 217 -16.89 6.50 37.02
CA GLN A 217 -17.79 6.41 35.87
C GLN A 217 -18.01 7.79 35.20
N GLY A 218 -17.17 8.81 35.50
CA GLY A 218 -17.21 10.13 34.87
C GLY A 218 -18.37 11.04 35.29
N LYS A 219 -19.19 10.65 36.29
CA LYS A 219 -20.32 11.46 36.77
C LYS A 219 -19.91 12.35 37.94
N LEU A 220 -20.45 13.57 37.95
CA LEU A 220 -20.25 14.55 39.01
C LEU A 220 -20.69 13.99 40.38
N LYS A 221 -19.82 14.02 41.39
CA LYS A 221 -20.21 13.63 42.75
C LYS A 221 -21.11 14.74 43.33
N LYS A 222 -22.39 14.42 43.55
CA LYS A 222 -23.26 15.31 44.32
C LYS A 222 -22.69 15.46 45.74
N PRO A 223 -22.55 16.68 46.28
CA PRO A 223 -22.15 16.87 47.66
C PRO A 223 -23.29 16.36 48.55
N LYS A 224 -23.15 15.14 49.06
CA LYS A 224 -23.99 14.67 50.16
C LYS A 224 -23.39 15.26 51.43
N GLY A 225 -24.23 15.97 52.18
CA GLY A 225 -23.88 16.54 53.48
C GLY A 225 -23.23 15.52 54.41
N GLU A 226 -22.50 16.06 55.39
CA GLU A 226 -21.84 15.36 56.49
C GLU A 226 -22.48 14.03 56.83
N ILE A 227 -21.72 12.93 56.80
CA ILE A 227 -21.88 11.76 57.68
C ILE A 227 -20.60 10.89 57.58
N ASN A 228 -20.03 10.67 58.77
CA ASN A 228 -19.12 9.61 59.20
C ASN A 228 -17.65 9.58 58.69
N LYS A 229 -16.82 10.24 59.50
CA LYS A 229 -15.51 9.73 59.91
C LYS A 229 -15.68 8.37 60.59
N ASP A 230 -15.53 7.27 59.87
CA ASP A 230 -14.95 6.01 60.37
C ASP A 230 -15.13 4.89 59.33
N LYS A 231 -14.01 4.58 58.67
CA LYS A 231 -13.63 3.34 57.97
C LYS A 231 -12.68 3.70 56.83
N SER A 232 -11.50 4.16 57.23
CA SER A 232 -10.31 4.20 56.39
C SER A 232 -9.91 2.77 56.02
N GLN A 233 -10.37 2.27 54.87
CA GLN A 233 -9.60 1.28 54.15
C GLN A 233 -8.44 2.03 53.49
N ARG A 234 -7.24 1.87 54.07
CA ARG A 234 -5.99 2.37 53.51
C ARG A 234 -5.79 1.73 52.14
N ARG A 235 -5.50 2.55 51.13
CA ARG A 235 -5.14 2.08 49.78
C ARG A 235 -3.73 1.50 49.85
N ILE A 236 -3.48 0.51 49.01
CA ILE A 236 -2.26 -0.33 48.99
C ILE A 236 -0.99 0.50 48.68
N ASP A 237 -1.14 1.75 48.22
CA ASP A 237 -0.05 2.69 48.00
C ASP A 237 0.64 3.19 49.29
N GLU A 238 0.04 3.01 50.47
CA GLU A 238 0.68 3.36 51.76
C GLU A 238 1.60 2.26 52.31
N ILE A 239 1.69 1.09 51.64
CA ILE A 239 2.54 -0.04 52.08
C ILE A 239 3.97 0.06 51.51
N TRP A 240 4.18 0.84 50.44
CA TRP A 240 5.52 1.18 49.95
C TRP A 240 5.90 2.60 50.38
N GLY A 241 6.58 2.69 51.53
CA GLY A 241 6.97 3.95 52.13
C GLY A 241 7.91 4.82 51.25
N PRO A 242 7.98 6.13 51.54
CA PRO A 242 8.90 7.05 50.87
C PRO A 242 10.32 6.81 51.40
N SER A 243 11.26 6.56 50.50
CA SER A 243 12.69 6.74 50.80
C SER A 243 13.01 8.23 50.64
N ASP A 244 13.15 8.87 51.79
CA ASP A 244 13.88 10.10 52.13
C ASP A 244 14.29 11.06 50.99
N GLY A 245 13.76 12.28 51.08
CA GLY A 245 14.29 13.43 50.37
C GLY A 245 13.37 14.65 50.40
N ASP A 246 13.37 15.35 51.53
CA ASP A 246 12.99 16.76 51.71
C ASP A 246 11.63 17.08 52.36
N GLU A 247 11.73 18.02 53.28
CA GLU A 247 10.83 18.36 54.37
C GLU A 247 9.62 19.19 53.94
N GLY A 248 8.56 19.07 54.75
CA GLY A 248 7.77 20.25 55.10
C GLY A 248 6.42 20.42 54.40
N GLY A 249 5.40 19.82 55.01
CA GLY A 249 4.20 20.60 55.32
C GLY A 249 2.98 20.39 54.43
N SER A 250 1.97 19.80 55.06
CA SER A 250 0.54 19.99 54.79
C SER A 250 0.02 19.44 53.46
N GLY A 251 -0.80 18.40 53.56
CA GLY A 251 -1.76 18.02 52.53
C GLY A 251 -2.72 19.18 52.24
N LYS A 252 -2.31 20.09 51.36
CA LYS A 252 -3.19 21.06 50.71
C LYS A 252 -3.73 20.36 49.48
N LYS A 253 -5.04 20.10 49.49
CA LYS A 253 -5.82 19.84 48.28
C LYS A 253 -5.39 20.89 47.24
N ALA A 254 -4.70 20.46 46.18
CA ALA A 254 -4.36 21.34 45.07
C ALA A 254 -5.65 22.04 44.65
N LYS A 255 -5.65 23.38 44.56
CA LYS A 255 -6.86 24.07 44.12
C LYS A 255 -7.16 23.57 42.71
N PRO A 256 -8.43 23.40 42.32
CA PRO A 256 -8.81 22.97 40.97
C PRO A 256 -8.15 23.81 39.86
N ARG A 257 -7.86 25.09 40.13
CA ARG A 257 -7.11 25.98 39.23
C ARG A 257 -5.65 25.55 38.99
N ASP A 258 -5.00 24.95 39.98
CA ASP A 258 -3.60 24.52 39.86
C ASP A 258 -3.49 23.27 38.98
N ALA A 259 -4.46 22.35 39.08
CA ALA A 259 -4.54 21.15 38.25
C ALA A 259 -4.85 21.49 36.77
N ALA A 260 -5.79 22.42 36.53
CA ALA A 260 -6.08 22.93 35.19
C ALA A 260 -4.85 23.61 34.58
N SER A 261 -4.18 24.48 35.33
CA SER A 261 -2.98 25.16 34.85
C SER A 261 -1.84 24.18 34.51
N ALA A 262 -1.64 23.14 35.32
CA ALA A 262 -0.64 22.09 35.06
C ALA A 262 -0.94 21.31 33.77
N ALA A 263 -2.20 20.92 33.55
CA ALA A 263 -2.61 20.23 32.33
C ALA A 263 -2.46 21.11 31.08
N GLY A 264 -2.76 22.42 31.20
CA GLY A 264 -2.55 23.39 30.12
C GLY A 264 -1.07 23.62 29.80
N THR A 265 -0.18 23.65 30.80
CA THR A 265 1.27 23.73 30.56
C THR A 265 1.83 22.48 29.90
N GLU A 266 1.36 21.30 30.32
CA GLU A 266 1.79 20.03 29.75
C GLU A 266 1.38 19.90 28.29
N MET A 267 0.14 20.26 27.95
CA MET A 267 -0.34 20.26 26.57
C MET A 267 0.49 21.20 25.68
N ARG A 268 0.82 22.40 26.16
CA ARG A 268 1.66 23.35 25.42
C ARG A 268 3.06 22.81 25.17
N GLN A 269 3.72 22.31 26.21
CA GLN A 269 5.05 21.72 26.10
C GLN A 269 5.06 20.56 25.10
N LEU A 270 4.08 19.66 25.19
CA LEU A 270 3.98 18.53 24.26
C LEU A 270 3.75 18.98 22.81
N THR A 271 2.89 19.97 22.58
CA THR A 271 2.66 20.51 21.23
C THR A 271 3.90 21.20 20.66
N GLU A 272 4.63 21.93 21.49
CA GLU A 272 5.87 22.61 21.09
C GLU A 272 6.96 21.59 20.76
N GLU A 273 7.17 20.58 21.60
CA GLU A 273 8.12 19.49 21.35
C GLU A 273 7.79 18.74 20.06
N LEU A 274 6.51 18.46 19.81
CA LEU A 274 6.07 17.78 18.59
C LEU A 274 6.28 18.62 17.33
N LEU A 275 5.98 19.92 17.38
CA LEU A 275 6.22 20.83 16.25
C LEU A 275 7.72 20.99 15.97
N ASN A 276 8.53 21.18 17.01
CA ASN A 276 9.98 21.29 16.88
C ASN A 276 10.59 20.01 16.30
N ARG A 277 10.16 18.84 16.78
CA ARG A 277 10.63 17.55 16.25
C ARG A 277 10.21 17.29 14.81
N LEU A 278 9.03 17.75 14.39
CA LEU A 278 8.60 17.64 13.00
C LEU A 278 9.51 18.49 12.09
N VAL A 279 9.83 19.71 12.51
CA VAL A 279 10.74 20.60 11.76
C VAL A 279 12.16 20.04 11.71
N GLU A 280 12.66 19.47 12.81
CA GLU A 280 13.98 18.83 12.85
C GLU A 280 14.06 17.59 11.96
N ALA A 281 12.97 16.82 11.86
CA ALA A 281 12.92 15.58 11.09
C ALA A 281 12.92 15.80 9.56
N LYS A 282 12.66 17.02 9.06
CA LYS A 282 12.76 17.41 7.63
C LYS A 282 12.18 16.38 6.63
N GLY A 283 11.05 15.75 6.98
CA GLY A 283 10.35 14.77 6.13
C GLY A 283 10.66 13.28 6.42
N SER A 284 11.59 12.97 7.32
CA SER A 284 11.88 11.61 7.78
C SER A 284 10.85 11.15 8.81
N SER A 285 9.94 10.27 8.40
CA SER A 285 8.85 9.75 9.27
C SER A 285 9.32 8.94 10.49
N SER A 286 10.59 8.52 10.53
CA SER A 286 11.18 7.72 11.62
C SER A 286 11.73 8.59 12.76
N ASP A 287 12.11 9.84 12.49
CA ASP A 287 12.79 10.70 13.46
C ASP A 287 11.85 11.72 14.12
N ALA A 288 10.61 11.82 13.62
CA ALA A 288 9.57 12.72 14.12
C ALA A 288 8.87 12.23 15.42
N TYR A 289 9.40 11.21 16.09
CA TYR A 289 8.80 10.68 17.32
C TYR A 289 9.37 11.34 18.58
N VAL A 290 8.47 11.78 19.45
CA VAL A 290 8.75 12.23 20.82
C VAL A 290 8.50 11.06 21.77
N LYS A 291 9.38 10.87 22.77
CA LYS A 291 9.20 9.87 23.85
C LYS A 291 8.44 10.51 25.02
N LEU A 292 7.33 9.90 25.40
CA LEU A 292 6.55 10.27 26.56
C LEU A 292 7.00 9.45 27.78
N PRO A 293 7.15 10.07 28.97
CA PRO A 293 7.53 9.35 30.19
C PRO A 293 6.42 8.43 30.71
N HIS A 294 5.16 8.81 30.51
CA HIS A 294 3.96 8.04 30.84
C HIS A 294 2.81 8.48 29.93
N GLU A 295 1.73 7.70 29.88
CA GLU A 295 0.55 8.06 29.08
C GLU A 295 -0.19 9.23 29.72
N THR A 296 -0.24 10.37 29.02
CA THR A 296 -0.89 11.58 29.53
C THR A 296 -2.21 11.89 28.82
N ALA A 297 -3.09 12.62 29.50
CA ALA A 297 -4.38 13.03 28.93
C ALA A 297 -4.22 13.88 27.66
N ALA A 298 -3.17 14.72 27.62
CA ALA A 298 -2.82 15.52 26.44
C ALA A 298 -2.48 14.64 25.23
N ALA A 299 -1.67 13.59 25.41
CA ALA A 299 -1.32 12.64 24.34
C ALA A 299 -2.56 11.89 23.82
N ARG A 300 -3.44 11.42 24.72
CA ARG A 300 -4.71 10.76 24.34
C ARG A 300 -5.61 11.69 23.53
N PHE A 301 -5.73 12.95 23.95
CA PHE A 301 -6.53 13.96 23.26
C PHE A 301 -6.00 14.25 21.85
N LEU A 302 -4.70 14.44 21.68
CA LEU A 302 -4.06 14.68 20.37
C LEU A 302 -4.28 13.53 19.38
N ILE A 303 -4.33 12.29 19.87
CA ILE A 303 -4.54 11.12 19.03
C ILE A 303 -6.02 10.97 18.66
N ARG A 304 -6.92 11.19 19.62
CA ARG A 304 -8.37 11.17 19.41
C ARG A 304 -8.82 12.25 18.42
N SER A 305 -8.21 13.44 18.50
CA SER A 305 -8.42 14.55 17.57
C SER A 305 -7.72 14.36 16.21
N LYS A 306 -7.02 13.23 16.02
CA LYS A 306 -6.33 12.86 14.77
C LYS A 306 -5.22 13.83 14.34
N VAL A 307 -4.70 14.62 15.26
CA VAL A 307 -3.54 15.49 15.00
C VAL A 307 -2.20 14.79 15.27
N ALA A 308 -2.23 13.70 16.05
CA ALA A 308 -1.05 12.89 16.35
C ALA A 308 -1.33 11.38 16.23
N GLN A 309 -0.27 10.59 16.16
CA GLN A 309 -0.31 9.13 16.05
C GLN A 309 0.73 8.49 16.97
N PHE A 310 0.38 7.37 17.60
CA PHE A 310 1.35 6.53 18.30
C PHE A 310 2.22 5.73 17.32
N HIS A 311 3.42 5.36 17.77
CA HIS A 311 4.24 4.40 17.06
C HIS A 311 3.57 3.01 17.09
N PRO A 312 3.44 2.30 15.95
CA PRO A 312 2.70 1.02 15.88
C PRO A 312 3.19 -0.07 16.84
N ARG A 313 4.46 -0.01 17.26
CA ARG A 313 5.09 -0.97 18.16
C ARG A 313 5.38 -0.42 19.57
N ASP A 314 5.22 0.88 19.80
CA ASP A 314 5.68 1.53 21.04
C ASP A 314 4.72 2.64 21.45
N ALA A 315 3.87 2.35 22.45
CA ALA A 315 2.86 3.28 22.94
C ALA A 315 3.46 4.48 23.71
N THR A 316 4.77 4.47 23.99
CA THR A 316 5.46 5.61 24.62
C THR A 316 5.95 6.63 23.60
N LYS A 317 5.82 6.36 22.29
CA LYS A 317 6.28 7.25 21.23
C LYS A 317 5.11 7.84 20.46
N ILE A 318 5.07 9.15 20.37
CA ILE A 318 4.03 9.91 19.65
C ILE A 318 4.67 10.79 18.59
N ARG A 319 4.01 10.94 17.43
CA ARG A 319 4.39 11.87 16.36
C ARG A 319 3.20 12.71 15.92
N LEU A 320 3.48 13.90 15.39
CA LEU A 320 2.48 14.77 14.79
C LEU A 320 2.22 14.32 13.34
N VAL A 321 0.96 14.43 12.89
CA VAL A 321 0.60 14.19 11.49
C VAL A 321 1.12 15.35 10.65
N ASP A 322 1.91 15.06 9.63
CA ASP A 322 2.51 16.09 8.78
C ASP A 322 1.47 16.70 7.84
N PHE A 323 0.96 17.88 8.22
CA PHE A 323 0.01 18.66 7.42
C PHE A 323 0.70 19.56 6.38
N GLY A 324 2.03 19.67 6.41
CA GLY A 324 2.79 20.56 5.51
C GLY A 324 3.35 19.86 4.26
N ARG A 325 3.25 18.53 4.19
CA ARG A 325 3.77 17.74 3.08
C ARG A 325 2.71 17.60 1.98
N GLU A 326 2.67 18.57 1.07
CA GLU A 326 2.00 18.44 -0.21
C GLU A 326 2.96 17.82 -1.24
N LEU A 327 2.43 17.07 -2.22
CA LEU A 327 3.25 16.31 -3.19
C LEU A 327 3.92 17.19 -4.26
N ASP A 328 3.55 18.48 -4.34
CA ASP A 328 3.93 19.40 -5.42
C ASP A 328 4.81 20.59 -4.98
N ASP A 329 5.28 20.64 -3.71
CA ASP A 329 6.24 21.63 -3.18
C ASP A 329 7.58 20.98 -2.76
#